data_AF-U3LKZ9-F1
#
_entry.id   AF-U3LKZ9-F1
#
_cell.length_a   1.000
_cell.length_b   1.000
_cell.length_c   1.000
_cell.angle_alpha   90.00
_cell.angle_beta   90.00
_cell.angle_gamma   90.00
#
_symmetry.space_group_name_H-M   'P 1'
#
loop_
_entity.id
_entity.type
_entity.pdbx_description
1 polymer ?
#
loop_
_entity_poly.entity_id
_entity_poly.type
_entity_poly.pdbx_seq_one_letter_code
_entity_poly.pdbx_strand_id
1 'polypeptide(L)'
;LALMACISVGSYSAPVIEFLEEWGLESLEENAHSSTPCTKVFVNGVWMGVHRDPANLVKTIKKLRRKDDISPEVSVVRDIREKELRLYTDAGRVCRPLFIVENQQLALQKKHVKWLSNGVNDDGDEYKWEHLVKGGIIELLDAEEEETVMISMTPED
;
A
#
# COMPACT_ATOMS: atom_id res chain seq x y z
N LEU A 1 -1.60 -13.24 -19.09
CA LEU A 1 -2.01 -12.59 -17.83
C LEU A 1 -3.07 -13.47 -17.17
N ALA A 2 -3.02 -13.61 -15.84
CA ALA A 2 -4.04 -14.33 -15.08
C ALA A 2 -5.36 -13.55 -15.05
N LEU A 3 -6.47 -14.20 -14.67
CA LEU A 3 -7.82 -13.62 -14.73
C LEU A 3 -7.97 -12.28 -13.99
N MET A 4 -7.38 -12.15 -12.80
CA MET A 4 -7.47 -10.94 -11.96
C MET A 4 -6.20 -10.07 -12.00
N ALA A 5 -5.30 -10.31 -12.96
CA ALA A 5 -4.09 -9.50 -13.08
C ALA A 5 -4.42 -8.13 -13.70
N CYS A 6 -3.98 -7.06 -13.04
CA CYS A 6 -4.05 -5.68 -13.49
C CYS A 6 -2.64 -5.17 -13.81
N ILE A 7 -2.52 -4.18 -14.70
CA ILE A 7 -1.25 -3.53 -15.00
C ILE A 7 -1.36 -2.09 -14.48
N SER A 8 -0.40 -1.66 -13.66
CA SER A 8 -0.36 -0.28 -13.17
C SER A 8 -0.22 0.70 -14.35
N VAL A 9 -0.97 1.80 -14.30
CA VAL A 9 -0.85 2.90 -15.26
C VAL A 9 0.12 3.98 -14.79
N GLY A 10 0.51 3.90 -13.50
CA GLY A 10 1.42 4.83 -12.85
C GLY A 10 0.69 6.06 -12.30
N SER A 11 1.33 6.70 -11.33
CA SER A 11 0.83 7.91 -10.69
C SER A 11 1.96 8.89 -10.42
N TYR A 12 1.60 10.16 -10.24
CA TYR A 12 2.55 11.19 -9.83
C TYR A 12 3.18 10.81 -8.48
N SER A 13 4.50 10.90 -8.39
CA SER A 13 5.25 10.62 -7.16
C SER A 13 5.27 11.80 -6.18
N ALA A 14 4.95 13.01 -6.65
CA ALA A 14 5.01 14.23 -5.83
C ALA A 14 4.22 14.10 -4.50
N PRO A 15 2.95 13.63 -4.46
CA PRO A 15 2.22 13.48 -3.21
C PRO A 15 2.88 12.50 -2.23
N VAL A 16 3.53 11.46 -2.75
CA VAL A 16 4.27 10.49 -1.93
C VAL A 16 5.53 11.13 -1.36
N ILE A 17 6.26 11.92 -2.15
CA ILE A 17 7.47 12.61 -1.72
C ILE A 17 7.14 13.67 -0.66
N GLU A 18 6.15 14.53 -0.92
CA GLU A 18 5.68 15.54 0.03
C GLU A 18 5.28 14.90 1.37
N PHE A 19 4.52 13.80 1.32
CA PHE A 19 4.17 13.05 2.52
C PHE A 19 5.39 12.54 3.28
N LEU A 20 6.41 12.01 2.59
CA LEU A 20 7.63 11.51 3.23
C LEU A 20 8.39 12.64 3.95
N GLU A 21 8.52 13.79 3.31
CA GLU A 21 9.16 14.97 3.89
C GLU A 21 8.41 15.47 5.14
N GLU A 22 7.08 15.55 5.09
CA GLU A 22 6.24 15.93 6.23
C GLU A 22 6.30 14.92 7.39
N TRP A 23 6.54 13.64 7.08
CA TRP A 23 6.56 12.55 8.05
C TRP A 23 7.97 12.16 8.53
N GLY A 24 8.92 13.10 8.51
CA GLY A 24 10.21 12.93 9.18
C GLY A 24 11.22 12.10 8.39
N LEU A 25 11.13 12.12 7.06
CA LEU A 25 12.24 11.73 6.21
C LEU A 25 13.40 12.71 6.41
N GLU A 26 14.57 12.18 6.80
CA GLU A 26 15.80 12.94 6.95
C GLU A 26 16.60 12.86 5.64
N SER A 27 17.04 14.02 5.14
CA SER A 27 17.89 14.06 3.95
C SER A 27 19.27 13.44 4.23
N LEU A 28 19.99 13.10 3.16
CA LEU A 28 21.33 12.52 3.27
C LEU A 28 22.33 13.47 3.94
N GLU A 29 22.17 14.77 3.71
CA GLU A 29 23.02 15.81 4.29
C GLU A 29 22.79 15.92 5.81
N GLU A 30 21.53 15.91 6.23
CA GLU A 30 21.14 15.97 7.66
C GLU A 30 21.61 14.74 8.43
N ASN A 31 21.56 13.56 7.80
CA ASN A 31 21.93 12.30 8.45
C ASN A 31 23.43 11.97 8.36
N ALA A 32 24.25 12.75 7.66
CA ALA A 32 25.68 12.44 7.40
C ALA A 32 26.53 12.19 8.66
N HIS A 33 26.12 12.74 9.81
CA HIS A 33 26.83 12.61 11.09
C HIS A 33 26.08 11.79 12.14
N SER A 34 24.94 11.20 11.78
CA SER A 34 24.15 10.38 12.70
C SER A 34 24.76 9.00 12.87
N SER A 35 24.95 8.57 14.11
CA SER A 35 25.36 7.20 14.47
C SER A 35 24.16 6.26 14.69
N THR A 36 22.94 6.80 14.68
CA THR A 36 21.73 6.03 14.93
C THR A 36 21.40 5.18 13.68
N PRO A 37 21.11 3.88 13.82
CA PRO A 37 20.68 3.07 12.70
C PRO A 37 19.35 3.58 12.12
N CYS A 38 19.37 3.98 10.85
CA CYS A 38 18.19 4.43 10.11
C CYS A 38 17.85 3.46 8.97
N THR A 39 16.64 3.55 8.42
CA THR A 39 16.20 2.81 7.24
C THR A 39 16.27 3.72 6.02
N LYS A 40 16.88 3.26 4.93
CA LYS A 40 16.95 4.03 3.67
C LYS A 40 15.58 4.05 3.01
N VAL A 41 15.18 5.19 2.48
CA VAL A 41 13.89 5.34 1.77
C VAL A 41 14.15 5.67 0.31
N PHE A 42 13.57 4.85 -0.58
CA PHE A 42 13.68 4.99 -2.02
C PHE A 42 12.31 5.23 -2.63
N VAL A 43 12.23 6.14 -3.61
CA VAL A 43 11.04 6.36 -4.44
C VAL A 43 11.45 6.18 -5.88
N ASN A 44 10.87 5.20 -6.58
CA ASN A 44 11.21 4.86 -7.97
C ASN A 44 12.73 4.69 -8.21
N GLY A 45 13.42 4.07 -7.24
CA GLY A 45 14.87 3.83 -7.29
C GLY A 45 15.75 5.02 -6.88
N VAL A 46 15.18 6.22 -6.68
CA VAL A 46 15.91 7.39 -6.18
C VAL A 46 16.01 7.31 -4.66
N TRP A 47 17.23 7.41 -4.12
CA TRP A 47 17.44 7.48 -2.67
C TRP A 47 17.04 8.85 -2.15
N MET A 48 15.88 8.92 -1.48
CA MET A 48 15.32 10.17 -0.99
C MET A 48 15.94 10.60 0.34
N GLY A 49 16.27 9.63 1.20
CA GLY A 49 16.81 9.92 2.52
C GLY A 49 16.74 8.70 3.44
N VAL A 50 16.67 8.96 4.74
CA VAL A 50 16.54 7.92 5.75
C VAL A 50 15.40 8.23 6.72
N HIS A 51 14.87 7.19 7.36
CA HIS A 51 13.81 7.32 8.35
C HIS A 51 14.11 6.44 9.57
N ARG A 52 13.81 6.95 10.77
CA ARG A 52 14.11 6.26 12.04
C ARG A 52 13.04 5.24 12.45
N ASP A 53 11.78 5.49 12.11
CA ASP A 53 10.63 4.60 12.39
C ASP A 53 9.91 4.15 11.10
N PRO A 54 10.54 3.30 10.27
CA PRO A 54 9.94 2.85 9.02
C PRO A 54 8.67 2.02 9.21
N ALA A 55 8.47 1.42 10.40
CA ALA A 55 7.31 0.57 10.66
C ALA A 55 6.03 1.41 10.75
N ASN A 56 6.09 2.52 11.48
CA ASN A 56 4.97 3.46 11.54
C ASN A 56 4.75 4.14 10.18
N LEU A 57 5.82 4.50 9.47
CA LEU A 57 5.72 5.10 8.13
C LEU A 57 4.96 4.19 7.15
N VAL A 58 5.33 2.91 7.04
CA VAL A 58 4.64 1.93 6.20
C VAL A 58 3.17 1.78 6.60
N LYS A 59 2.89 1.72 7.91
CA LYS A 59 1.51 1.62 8.40
C LYS A 59 0.67 2.82 7.98
N THR A 60 1.23 4.03 8.07
CA THR A 60 0.54 5.26 7.66
C THR A 60 0.32 5.30 6.15
N ILE A 61 1.33 4.97 5.33
CA ILE A 61 1.19 4.95 3.87
C ILE A 61 0.12 3.94 3.43
N LYS A 62 0.14 2.70 3.98
CA LYS A 62 -0.88 1.70 3.67
C LYS A 62 -2.28 2.16 4.08
N LYS A 63 -2.41 2.88 5.20
CA LYS A 63 -3.69 3.45 5.63
C LYS A 63 -4.19 4.54 4.67
N LEU A 64 -3.31 5.39 4.16
CA LEU A 64 -3.65 6.41 3.16
C LEU A 64 -4.01 5.77 1.82
N ARG A 65 -3.27 4.74 1.39
CA ARG A 65 -3.57 3.94 0.19
C ARG A 65 -4.97 3.33 0.25
N ARG A 66 -5.37 2.78 1.40
CA ARG A 66 -6.70 2.18 1.63
C ARG A 66 -7.84 3.19 1.69
N LYS A 67 -7.53 4.49 1.76
CA LYS A 67 -8.52 5.59 1.81
C LYS A 67 -8.60 6.39 0.51
N ASP A 68 -7.84 6.00 -0.52
CA ASP A 68 -7.72 6.74 -1.79
C ASP A 68 -6.98 8.09 -1.67
N ASP A 69 -6.34 8.38 -0.53
CA ASP A 69 -5.48 9.56 -0.35
C ASP A 69 -4.14 9.39 -1.11
N ILE A 70 -3.69 8.14 -1.23
CA ILE A 70 -2.57 7.71 -2.08
C ILE A 70 -3.13 6.71 -3.08
N SER A 71 -2.68 6.78 -4.34
CA SER A 71 -3.16 5.86 -5.39
C SER A 71 -3.03 4.39 -4.94
N PRO A 72 -4.09 3.57 -5.11
CA PRO A 72 -4.06 2.14 -4.80
C PRO A 72 -2.97 1.35 -5.55
N GLU A 73 -2.43 1.90 -6.63
CA GLU A 73 -1.35 1.27 -7.41
C GLU A 73 0.04 1.49 -6.80
N VAL A 74 0.20 2.41 -5.85
CA VAL A 74 1.49 2.67 -5.21
C VAL A 74 1.90 1.45 -4.41
N SER A 75 3.05 0.87 -4.73
CA SER A 75 3.61 -0.27 -3.99
C SER A 75 4.55 0.22 -2.89
N VAL A 76 4.51 -0.50 -1.76
CA VAL A 76 5.27 -0.16 -0.55
C VAL A 76 5.94 -1.43 -0.03
N VAL A 77 7.25 -1.51 -0.23
CA VAL A 77 8.06 -2.69 0.09
C VAL A 77 9.04 -2.34 1.20
N ARG A 78 8.93 -3.03 2.34
CA ARG A 78 9.87 -2.84 3.46
C ARG A 78 10.75 -4.08 3.61
N ASP A 79 12.00 -3.93 3.20
CA ASP A 79 13.04 -4.91 3.45
C ASP A 79 13.65 -4.69 4.85
N ILE A 80 13.25 -5.54 5.80
CA ILE A 80 13.69 -5.45 7.19
C ILE A 80 15.18 -5.82 7.31
N ARG A 81 15.67 -6.74 6.48
CA ARG A 81 17.02 -7.26 6.54
C ARG A 81 18.02 -6.24 6.02
N GLU A 82 17.74 -5.68 4.85
CA GLU A 82 18.61 -4.68 4.21
C GLU A 82 18.38 -3.26 4.76
N LYS A 83 17.37 -3.08 5.63
CA LYS A 83 16.93 -1.79 6.19
C LYS A 83 16.61 -0.79 5.08
N GLU A 84 15.76 -1.23 4.15
CA GLU A 84 15.30 -0.40 3.03
C GLU A 84 13.77 -0.36 2.97
N LEU A 85 13.24 0.81 2.68
CA LEU A 85 11.85 1.06 2.34
C LEU A 85 11.83 1.55 0.89
N ARG A 86 11.15 0.84 0.01
CA ARG A 86 11.07 1.15 -1.42
C ARG A 86 9.61 1.43 -1.77
N LEU A 87 9.37 2.55 -2.45
CA LEU A 87 8.07 2.94 -2.95
C LEU A 87 8.11 3.05 -4.46
N TYR A 88 7.06 2.51 -5.11
CA TYR A 88 6.95 2.49 -6.56
C TYR A 88 5.63 3.12 -7.00
N THR A 89 5.72 4.12 -7.87
CA THR A 89 4.58 4.82 -8.49
C THR A 89 4.57 4.70 -10.01
N ASP A 90 5.47 3.87 -10.55
CA ASP A 90 5.64 3.63 -11.98
C ASP A 90 4.54 2.74 -12.58
N ALA A 91 4.43 2.84 -13.90
CA ALA A 91 3.53 2.07 -14.74
C ALA A 91 4.15 0.74 -15.16
N GLY A 92 3.32 -0.22 -15.55
CA GLY A 92 3.76 -1.51 -16.10
C GLY A 92 3.98 -2.62 -15.08
N ARG A 93 3.77 -2.35 -13.78
CA ARG A 93 3.80 -3.39 -12.74
C ARG A 93 2.54 -4.24 -12.83
N VAL A 94 2.71 -5.55 -12.72
CA VAL A 94 1.57 -6.47 -12.67
C VAL A 94 1.13 -6.59 -11.22
N CYS A 95 -0.13 -6.21 -10.95
CA CYS A 95 -0.75 -6.26 -9.64
C CYS A 95 -1.92 -7.25 -9.64
N ARG A 96 -2.27 -7.82 -8.49
CA ARG A 96 -3.51 -8.56 -8.29
C ARG A 96 -4.25 -8.07 -7.04
N PRO A 97 -5.60 -8.06 -7.06
CA PRO A 97 -6.38 -7.74 -5.89
C PRO A 97 -6.39 -8.88 -4.88
N LEU A 98 -6.20 -8.56 -3.60
CA LEU A 98 -6.30 -9.47 -2.47
C LEU A 98 -7.17 -8.87 -1.37
N PHE A 99 -7.83 -9.73 -0.58
CA PHE A 99 -8.59 -9.27 0.58
C PHE A 99 -7.67 -8.84 1.71
N ILE A 100 -8.04 -7.73 2.35
CA ILE A 100 -7.33 -7.25 3.53
C ILE A 100 -7.75 -8.07 4.76
N VAL A 101 -6.75 -8.46 5.55
CA VAL A 101 -6.92 -9.08 6.87
C VAL A 101 -6.41 -8.13 7.94
N GLU A 102 -7.24 -7.83 8.93
CA GLU A 102 -6.87 -7.01 10.11
C GLU A 102 -7.21 -7.76 11.39
N ASN A 103 -6.28 -7.81 12.34
CA ASN A 103 -6.45 -8.53 13.61
C ASN A 103 -6.93 -9.98 13.44
N GLN A 104 -6.38 -10.69 12.45
CA GLN A 104 -6.78 -12.08 12.10
C GLN A 104 -8.25 -12.21 11.67
N GLN A 105 -8.85 -11.14 11.17
CA GLN A 105 -10.20 -11.14 10.62
C GLN A 105 -10.22 -10.52 9.23
N LEU A 106 -10.98 -11.12 8.31
CA LEU A 106 -11.21 -10.54 6.99
C LEU A 106 -11.94 -9.21 7.12
N ALA A 107 -11.43 -8.19 6.42
CA ALA A 107 -12.12 -6.91 6.29
C ALA A 107 -13.44 -7.05 5.50
N LEU A 108 -13.50 -8.02 4.59
CA LEU A 108 -14.74 -8.37 3.88
C LEU A 108 -15.76 -8.97 4.84
N GLN A 109 -16.94 -8.35 4.90
CA GLN A 109 -18.07 -8.81 5.70
C GLN A 109 -19.26 -9.15 4.81
N LYS A 110 -20.20 -9.97 5.31
CA LYS A 110 -21.42 -10.35 4.58
C LYS A 110 -22.25 -9.15 4.08
N LYS A 111 -22.21 -8.02 4.78
CA LYS A 111 -22.86 -6.77 4.35
C LYS A 111 -22.30 -6.25 3.01
N HIS A 112 -20.98 -6.30 2.82
CA HIS A 112 -20.34 -5.84 1.58
C HIS A 112 -20.76 -6.72 0.39
N VAL A 113 -20.88 -8.03 0.61
CA VAL A 113 -21.37 -8.98 -0.41
C VAL A 113 -22.83 -8.68 -0.78
N LYS A 114 -23.68 -8.40 0.21
CA LYS A 114 -25.07 -7.99 -0.02
C LYS A 114 -25.14 -6.68 -0.81
N TRP A 115 -24.32 -5.68 -0.46
CA TRP A 115 -24.27 -4.41 -1.17
C TRP A 115 -23.84 -4.58 -2.64
N LEU A 116 -22.81 -5.38 -2.90
CA LEU A 116 -22.40 -5.71 -4.28
C LEU A 116 -23.50 -6.45 -5.06
N SER A 117 -24.18 -7.41 -4.43
CA SER A 117 -25.25 -8.17 -5.09
C SER A 117 -26.46 -7.30 -5.43
N ASN A 118 -26.76 -6.30 -4.59
CA ASN A 118 -27.86 -5.36 -4.81
C ASN A 118 -27.44 -4.17 -5.69
N GLY A 119 -26.14 -3.94 -5.87
CA GLY A 119 -25.58 -2.77 -6.53
C GLY A 119 -25.68 -1.47 -5.72
N VAL A 120 -26.19 -1.52 -4.48
CA VAL A 120 -26.38 -0.37 -3.60
C VAL A 120 -26.06 -0.70 -2.14
N ASN A 121 -25.57 0.29 -1.39
CA ASN A 121 -25.37 0.19 0.05
C ASN A 121 -26.70 0.38 0.83
N ASP A 122 -26.63 0.35 2.16
CA ASP A 122 -27.82 0.52 3.01
C ASP A 122 -28.41 1.95 2.95
N ASP A 123 -27.61 2.93 2.52
CA ASP A 123 -28.02 4.34 2.35
C ASP A 123 -28.63 4.61 0.96
N GLY A 124 -28.61 3.63 0.06
CA GLY A 124 -29.13 3.73 -1.32
C GLY A 124 -28.11 4.24 -2.35
N ASP A 125 -26.86 4.46 -1.96
CA ASP A 125 -25.79 4.84 -2.87
C ASP A 125 -25.29 3.63 -3.67
N GLU A 126 -24.81 3.87 -4.89
CA GLU A 126 -24.24 2.84 -5.74
C GLU A 126 -23.01 2.18 -5.08
N TYR A 127 -22.96 0.84 -5.11
CA TYR A 127 -21.85 0.07 -4.53
C TYR A 127 -21.26 -0.89 -5.56
N LYS A 128 -20.01 -0.62 -5.94
CA LYS A 128 -19.26 -1.31 -7.00
C LYS A 128 -17.86 -1.72 -6.53
N TRP A 129 -17.10 -2.39 -7.39
CA TRP A 129 -15.71 -2.78 -7.17
C TRP A 129 -14.84 -1.64 -6.60
N GLU A 130 -14.94 -0.43 -7.18
CA GLU A 130 -14.18 0.73 -6.73
C GLU A 130 -14.40 1.04 -5.24
N HIS A 131 -15.60 0.80 -4.73
CA HIS A 131 -15.94 1.02 -3.32
C HIS A 131 -15.32 -0.04 -2.40
N LEU A 132 -14.98 -1.24 -2.89
CA LEU A 132 -14.21 -2.22 -2.13
C LEU A 132 -12.75 -1.80 -1.99
N VAL A 133 -12.17 -1.25 -3.06
CA VAL A 133 -10.80 -0.74 -3.07
C VAL A 133 -10.69 0.48 -2.17
N LYS A 134 -11.52 1.51 -2.40
CA LYS A 134 -11.55 2.75 -1.61
C LYS A 134 -12.05 2.55 -0.17
N GLY A 135 -12.82 1.49 0.06
CA GLY A 135 -13.31 1.10 1.38
C GLY A 135 -12.30 0.30 2.19
N GLY A 136 -11.09 0.05 1.68
CA GLY A 136 -10.06 -0.73 2.38
C GLY A 136 -10.46 -2.20 2.60
N ILE A 137 -11.26 -2.78 1.70
CA ILE A 137 -11.66 -4.18 1.75
C ILE A 137 -10.72 -5.05 0.90
N ILE A 138 -10.26 -4.48 -0.22
CA ILE A 138 -9.34 -5.11 -1.17
C ILE A 138 -8.13 -4.20 -1.36
N GLU A 139 -6.96 -4.81 -1.52
CA GLU A 139 -5.69 -4.11 -1.80
C GLU A 139 -5.06 -4.70 -3.07
N LEU A 140 -4.47 -3.84 -3.91
CA LEU A 140 -3.69 -4.28 -5.06
C LEU A 140 -2.25 -4.55 -4.62
N LEU A 141 -1.77 -5.76 -4.84
CA LEU A 141 -0.40 -6.15 -4.55
C LEU A 141 0.34 -6.46 -5.84
N ASP A 142 1.55 -5.93 -5.97
CA ASP A 142 2.49 -6.33 -7.02
C ASP A 142 3.45 -7.40 -6.53
N ALA A 143 4.24 -7.96 -7.45
CA ALA A 143 5.17 -9.05 -7.16
C ALA A 143 6.20 -8.70 -6.07
N GLU A 144 6.67 -7.45 -6.02
CA GLU A 144 7.66 -7.02 -5.02
C GLU A 144 7.04 -6.90 -3.62
N GLU A 145 5.82 -6.36 -3.50
CA GLU A 145 5.13 -6.29 -2.22
C GLU A 145 4.72 -7.69 -1.72
N GLU A 146 4.37 -8.60 -2.63
CA GLU A 146 4.02 -10.00 -2.33
C GLU A 146 5.10 -10.76 -1.54
N GLU A 147 6.38 -10.49 -1.80
CA GLU A 147 7.51 -11.11 -1.08
C GLU A 147 7.58 -10.71 0.40
N THR A 148 6.90 -9.64 0.80
CA THR A 148 6.96 -9.08 2.16
C THR A 148 5.69 -9.29 2.97
N VAL A 149 4.67 -9.92 2.39
CA VAL A 149 3.38 -10.16 3.05
C VAL A 149 3.14 -11.65 3.29
N MET A 150 2.19 -11.95 4.17
CA MET A 150 1.66 -13.31 4.32
C MET A 150 0.27 -13.38 3.72
N ILE A 151 0.04 -14.38 2.87
CA ILE A 151 -1.23 -14.61 2.17
C ILE A 151 -1.80 -15.93 2.69
N SER A 152 -3.00 -15.87 3.29
CA SER A 152 -3.74 -17.09 3.60
C SER A 152 -4.35 -17.67 2.33
N MET A 153 -4.29 -19.00 2.18
CA MET A 153 -4.79 -19.70 1.00
C MET A 153 -6.31 -19.78 1.00
N THR A 154 -6.91 -19.93 2.18
CA THR A 154 -8.35 -19.94 2.36
C THR A 154 -8.77 -19.06 3.54
N PRO A 155 -9.97 -18.47 3.52
CA PRO A 155 -10.52 -17.72 4.66
C PRO A 155 -10.57 -18.49 5.98
N GLU A 156 -10.62 -19.82 5.90
CA GLU A 156 -10.73 -20.72 7.05
C GLU A 156 -9.38 -21.07 7.71
N ASP A 157 -8.26 -20.80 7.03
CA ASP A 157 -6.88 -20.99 7.52
C ASP A 157 -6.38 -19.75 8.29
#